data_AF-U6GDM6-F1
#
_entry.id   AF-U6GDM6-F1
#
_cell.length_a   1.000
_cell.length_b   1.000
_cell.length_c   1.000
_cell.angle_alpha   90.00
_cell.angle_beta   90.00
_cell.angle_gamma   90.00
#
_symmetry.space_group_name_H-M   'P 1'
#
loop_
_entity.id
_entity.type
_entity.pdbx_description
1 polymer ?
#
loop_
_entity_poly.entity_id
_entity_poly.type
_entity_poly.pdbx_seq_one_letter_code
_entity_poly.pdbx_strand_id
1 'polypeptide(L)'
;MRSFGAISAILAVFLSSADAALEKNAVMWPVNGSIKVSSPSAPSSFGVELVDCLKIDVNFGSNSVQVTLPSGETATLVGKEQLNQQGGQMVLLMSKYGDQGHIVFNGEDVTGNFDQREQTFASPSCWISRVRITGGEGGELPSDMHVFISKEIVNSFKENHRKDSADAVSE
;
A
#
# COMPACT_ATOMS: atom_id res chain seq x y z
N MET A 1 1.41 -34.02 3.00
CA MET A 1 1.03 -33.02 4.01
C MET A 1 2.16 -32.86 5.01
N ARG A 2 2.81 -31.69 5.02
CA ARG A 2 3.28 -30.99 6.22
C ARG A 2 3.77 -29.60 5.77
N SER A 3 3.10 -28.61 6.34
CA SER A 3 3.27 -27.18 6.14
C SER A 3 4.60 -26.69 6.73
N PHE A 4 5.28 -25.82 6.00
CA PHE A 4 6.16 -24.77 6.55
C PHE A 4 5.44 -23.48 6.17
N GLY A 5 4.83 -22.70 7.06
CA GLY A 5 5.32 -22.27 8.36
C GLY A 5 5.67 -20.79 8.22
N ALA A 6 4.71 -19.92 8.55
CA ALA A 6 4.76 -18.47 8.41
C ALA A 6 6.10 -17.84 8.83
N ILE A 7 6.64 -16.94 8.01
CA ILE A 7 7.79 -16.12 8.40
C ILE A 7 7.25 -14.91 9.19
N SER A 8 7.14 -15.10 10.49
CA SER A 8 6.90 -14.04 11.47
C SER A 8 8.26 -13.51 11.94
N ALA A 9 8.66 -12.32 11.50
CA ALA A 9 9.78 -11.61 12.11
C ALA A 9 9.25 -10.83 13.32
N ILE A 10 9.33 -11.45 14.50
CA ILE A 10 8.97 -10.83 15.78
C ILE A 10 10.07 -9.82 16.15
N LEU A 11 9.72 -8.53 16.22
CA LEU A 11 10.43 -7.55 17.03
C LEU A 11 9.53 -7.21 18.22
N ALA A 12 9.75 -7.89 19.34
CA ALA A 12 9.09 -7.60 20.61
C ALA A 12 10.07 -6.89 21.54
N VAL A 13 9.82 -5.60 21.80
CA VAL A 13 10.45 -4.83 22.88
C VAL A 13 9.36 -3.92 23.48
N PHE A 14 8.84 -4.38 24.63
CA PHE A 14 8.19 -3.67 25.74
C PHE A 14 6.95 -2.79 25.48
N LEU A 15 5.81 -3.35 25.89
CA LEU A 15 4.49 -2.75 26.00
C LEU A 15 4.37 -1.89 27.28
N SER A 16 4.76 -0.61 27.21
CA SER A 16 4.15 0.45 28.05
C SER A 16 4.42 1.89 27.56
N SER A 17 4.96 2.06 26.35
CA SER A 17 5.24 3.37 25.72
C SER A 17 4.68 3.46 24.29
N ALA A 18 3.60 2.71 24.02
CA ALA A 18 3.12 2.39 22.68
C ALA A 18 2.72 3.60 21.82
N ASP A 19 2.22 4.69 22.41
CA ASP A 19 1.86 5.88 21.63
C ASP A 19 3.09 6.70 21.20
N ALA A 20 4.11 6.82 22.04
CA ALA A 20 5.31 7.60 21.72
C ALA A 20 6.29 6.88 20.77
N ALA A 21 6.17 5.56 20.62
CA ALA A 21 7.02 4.76 19.72
C ALA A 21 6.48 4.69 18.28
N LEU A 22 5.17 4.91 18.08
CA LEU A 22 4.55 4.94 16.75
C LEU A 22 4.97 6.19 15.97
N GLU A 23 5.11 7.35 16.63
CA GLU A 23 5.58 8.58 15.97
C GLU A 23 7.03 8.49 15.46
N LYS A 24 7.89 7.68 16.10
CA LYS A 24 9.32 7.57 15.76
C LYS A 24 9.61 6.82 14.46
N ASN A 25 8.66 6.04 13.96
CA ASN A 25 8.83 5.17 12.79
C ASN A 25 7.87 5.53 11.66
N ALA A 26 7.48 6.80 11.55
CA ALA A 26 6.58 7.26 10.51
C ALA A 26 7.15 8.48 9.80
N VAL A 27 6.80 8.66 8.53
CA VAL A 27 7.19 9.85 7.75
C VAL A 27 5.98 10.43 7.04
N MET A 28 5.87 11.76 7.04
CA MET A 28 4.91 12.44 6.17
C MET A 28 5.12 11.98 4.73
N TRP A 29 4.03 11.66 4.02
CA TRP A 29 4.14 11.27 2.62
C TRP A 29 4.86 12.36 1.81
N PRO A 30 6.09 12.10 1.31
CA PRO A 30 6.87 13.12 0.63
C PRO A 30 6.28 13.43 -0.74
N VAL A 31 6.48 14.66 -1.20
CA VAL A 31 6.20 15.04 -2.58
C VAL A 31 7.03 14.17 -3.53
N ASN A 32 6.40 13.67 -4.60
CA ASN A 32 6.93 12.66 -5.53
C ASN A 32 7.15 11.27 -4.92
N GLY A 33 6.76 11.06 -3.66
CA GLY A 33 6.75 9.75 -3.03
C GLY A 33 5.75 8.83 -3.69
N SER A 34 6.17 7.61 -4.03
CA SER A 34 5.28 6.62 -4.64
C SER A 34 5.52 5.20 -4.14
N ILE A 35 4.46 4.41 -4.19
CA ILE A 35 4.44 2.99 -3.87
C ILE A 35 3.75 2.29 -5.03
N LYS A 36 4.42 1.31 -5.62
CA LYS A 36 3.90 0.49 -6.70
C LYS A 36 3.80 -0.95 -6.25
N VAL A 37 2.63 -1.54 -6.43
CA VAL A 37 2.38 -2.98 -6.30
C VAL A 37 2.14 -3.53 -7.70
N SER A 38 2.75 -4.64 -8.05
CA SER A 38 2.53 -5.29 -9.34
C SER A 38 2.60 -6.80 -9.23
N SER A 39 1.78 -7.50 -9.99
CA SER A 39 1.79 -8.96 -10.05
C SER A 39 1.63 -9.43 -11.50
N PRO A 40 2.49 -10.35 -11.98
CA PRO A 40 2.26 -11.07 -13.24
C PRO A 40 1.02 -11.96 -13.17
N SER A 41 0.70 -12.49 -12.00
CA SER A 41 -0.55 -13.21 -11.72
C SER A 41 -1.28 -12.55 -10.54
N ALA A 42 -2.37 -11.83 -10.82
CA ALA A 42 -3.15 -11.18 -9.78
C ALA A 42 -4.02 -12.18 -9.01
N PRO A 43 -4.24 -11.99 -7.70
CA PRO A 43 -5.19 -12.81 -6.94
C PRO A 43 -6.64 -12.41 -7.28
N SER A 44 -7.62 -13.23 -6.86
CA SER A 44 -9.04 -12.89 -6.97
C SER A 44 -9.41 -11.59 -6.24
N SER A 45 -8.72 -11.30 -5.15
CA SER A 45 -8.82 -10.04 -4.41
C SER A 45 -7.59 -9.81 -3.52
N PHE A 46 -7.26 -8.55 -3.28
CA PHE A 46 -6.22 -8.15 -2.34
C PHE A 46 -6.49 -6.74 -1.80
N GLY A 47 -5.88 -6.43 -0.66
CA GLY A 47 -5.89 -5.11 -0.05
C GLY A 47 -4.48 -4.56 0.08
N VAL A 48 -4.33 -3.24 -0.11
CA VAL A 48 -3.11 -2.49 0.17
C VAL A 48 -3.45 -1.36 1.11
N GLU A 49 -2.74 -1.30 2.23
CA GLU A 49 -2.95 -0.30 3.27
C GLU A 49 -1.63 0.45 3.50
N LEU A 50 -1.63 1.76 3.26
CA LEU A 50 -0.68 2.66 3.90
C LEU A 50 -1.30 3.01 5.24
N VAL A 51 -0.78 2.40 6.31
CA VAL A 51 -1.38 2.50 7.65
C VAL A 51 -1.54 3.99 8.01
N ASP A 52 -2.74 4.35 8.49
CA ASP A 52 -3.18 5.71 8.82
C ASP A 52 -3.28 6.70 7.64
N CYS A 53 -3.03 6.25 6.40
CA CYS A 53 -2.95 7.10 5.21
C CYS A 53 -3.94 6.77 4.10
N LEU A 54 -4.09 5.50 3.74
CA LEU A 54 -5.07 5.07 2.74
C LEU A 54 -5.22 3.56 2.78
N LYS A 55 -6.40 3.09 2.38
CA LYS A 55 -6.65 1.68 2.11
C LYS A 55 -7.21 1.52 0.72
N ILE A 56 -6.70 0.53 -0.02
CA ILE A 56 -7.18 0.16 -1.35
C ILE A 56 -7.56 -1.30 -1.29
N ASP A 57 -8.81 -1.60 -1.62
CA ASP A 57 -9.31 -2.97 -1.75
C ASP A 57 -9.60 -3.23 -3.23
N VAL A 58 -8.98 -4.26 -3.79
CA VAL A 58 -9.19 -4.70 -5.17
C VAL A 58 -9.88 -6.05 -5.15
N ASN A 59 -10.99 -6.15 -5.87
CA ASN A 59 -11.77 -7.36 -6.03
C ASN A 59 -12.04 -7.60 -7.52
N PHE A 60 -11.37 -8.59 -8.09
CA PHE A 60 -11.52 -8.98 -9.50
C PHE A 60 -12.89 -9.60 -9.74
N GLY A 61 -13.39 -10.38 -8.77
CA GLY A 61 -14.72 -10.99 -8.79
C GLY A 61 -15.83 -9.99 -9.07
N SER A 62 -15.90 -8.94 -8.26
CA SER A 62 -16.90 -7.87 -8.35
C SER A 62 -16.48 -6.69 -9.23
N ASN A 63 -15.36 -6.80 -9.95
CA ASN A 63 -14.80 -5.72 -10.77
C ASN A 63 -14.56 -4.39 -10.03
N SER A 64 -14.24 -4.44 -8.74
CA SER A 64 -14.19 -3.25 -7.89
C SER A 64 -12.77 -2.94 -7.44
N VAL A 65 -12.41 -1.66 -7.54
CA VAL A 65 -11.20 -1.10 -6.91
C VAL A 65 -11.67 0.05 -6.04
N GLN A 66 -11.69 -0.17 -4.73
CA GLN A 66 -12.19 0.79 -3.76
C GLN A 66 -11.02 1.45 -3.04
N VAL A 67 -11.00 2.77 -3.00
CA VAL A 67 -10.04 3.57 -2.24
C VAL A 67 -10.77 4.15 -1.04
N THR A 68 -10.21 3.97 0.16
CA THR A 68 -10.68 4.57 1.40
C THR A 68 -9.62 5.55 1.89
N LEU A 69 -10.01 6.82 2.02
CA LEU A 69 -9.17 7.90 2.54
C LEU A 69 -9.17 7.90 4.08
N PRO A 70 -8.21 8.58 4.74
CA PRO A 70 -8.17 8.69 6.20
C PRO A 70 -9.41 9.32 6.80
N SER A 71 -10.11 10.16 6.04
CA SER A 71 -11.38 10.77 6.42
C SER A 71 -12.53 9.74 6.53
N GLY A 72 -12.33 8.51 6.08
CA GLY A 72 -13.36 7.49 5.90
C GLY A 72 -14.13 7.63 4.59
N GLU A 73 -13.86 8.67 3.79
CA GLU A 73 -14.44 8.81 2.46
C GLU A 73 -13.95 7.67 1.54
N THR A 74 -14.88 7.06 0.81
CA THR A 74 -14.58 6.00 -0.14
C THR A 74 -14.85 6.43 -1.57
N ALA A 75 -13.89 6.19 -2.46
CA ALA A 75 -14.05 6.30 -3.90
C ALA A 75 -13.99 4.92 -4.54
N THR A 76 -14.84 4.66 -5.55
CA THR A 76 -14.77 3.43 -6.34
C THR A 76 -14.29 3.77 -7.74
N LEU A 77 -13.17 3.16 -8.14
CA LEU A 77 -12.63 3.23 -9.48
C LEU A 77 -13.40 2.24 -10.37
N VAL A 78 -14.37 2.77 -11.10
CA VAL A 78 -15.23 1.99 -12.00
C VAL A 78 -14.48 1.67 -13.29
N GLY A 79 -14.48 0.40 -13.69
CA GLY A 79 -13.93 -0.05 -14.96
C GLY A 79 -14.99 -0.20 -16.05
N LYS A 80 -14.54 -0.26 -17.30
CA LYS A 80 -15.42 -0.53 -18.45
C LYS A 80 -15.71 -2.02 -18.60
N GLU A 81 -14.67 -2.82 -18.44
CA GLU A 81 -14.71 -4.28 -18.58
C GLU A 81 -14.46 -4.95 -17.22
N GLN A 82 -14.87 -6.22 -17.13
CA GLN A 82 -14.62 -7.03 -15.94
C GLN A 82 -13.15 -7.46 -15.88
N LEU A 83 -12.51 -7.29 -14.73
CA LEU A 83 -11.16 -7.81 -14.50
C LEU A 83 -11.13 -9.35 -14.59
N ASN A 84 -9.99 -9.89 -15.04
CA ASN A 84 -9.84 -11.34 -15.17
C ASN A 84 -9.86 -12.03 -13.79
N GLN A 85 -10.97 -12.73 -13.49
CA GLN A 85 -11.19 -13.39 -12.19
C GLN A 85 -10.25 -14.58 -11.93
N GLN A 86 -9.66 -15.19 -12.97
CA GLN A 86 -8.70 -16.28 -12.81
C GLN A 86 -7.29 -15.78 -12.46
N GLY A 87 -7.15 -14.46 -12.28
CA GLY A 87 -5.87 -13.79 -12.19
C GLY A 87 -5.36 -13.36 -13.56
N GLY A 88 -4.79 -12.16 -13.60
CA GLY A 88 -4.22 -11.55 -14.79
C GLY A 88 -3.12 -10.56 -14.37
N GLN A 89 -2.48 -9.90 -15.32
CA GLN A 89 -1.43 -8.95 -14.98
C GLN A 89 -2.00 -7.69 -14.35
N MET A 90 -1.31 -7.15 -13.33
CA MET A 90 -1.76 -5.91 -12.69
C MET A 90 -0.63 -5.01 -12.20
N VAL A 91 -0.94 -3.72 -12.13
CA VAL A 91 -0.14 -2.67 -11.50
C VAL A 91 -1.07 -1.75 -10.72
N LEU A 92 -0.77 -1.52 -9.45
CA LEU A 92 -1.37 -0.49 -8.62
C LEU A 92 -0.28 0.51 -8.21
N LEU A 93 -0.47 1.78 -8.55
CA LEU A 93 0.41 2.88 -8.20
C LEU A 93 -0.33 3.82 -7.25
N MET A 94 0.29 4.09 -6.10
CA MET A 94 -0.07 5.16 -5.17
C MET A 94 1.04 6.21 -5.24
N SER A 95 0.72 7.47 -5.51
CA SER A 95 1.73 8.52 -5.54
C SER A 95 1.20 9.84 -5.00
N LYS A 96 2.13 10.71 -4.58
CA LYS A 96 1.83 12.10 -4.24
C LYS A 96 2.59 13.02 -5.17
N TYR A 97 1.89 13.96 -5.79
CA TYR A 97 2.48 15.02 -6.61
C TYR A 97 1.91 16.37 -6.18
N GLY A 98 2.79 17.30 -5.78
CA GLY A 98 2.36 18.53 -5.12
C GLY A 98 1.44 18.25 -3.93
N ASP A 99 0.28 18.90 -3.93
CA ASP A 99 -0.77 18.77 -2.90
C ASP A 99 -1.85 17.73 -3.26
N GLN A 100 -1.57 16.84 -4.22
CA GLN A 100 -2.50 15.82 -4.69
C GLN A 100 -1.96 14.41 -4.47
N GLY A 101 -2.85 13.51 -4.08
CA GLY A 101 -2.64 12.07 -4.11
C GLY A 101 -3.26 11.48 -5.37
N HIS A 102 -2.58 10.49 -5.96
CA HIS A 102 -3.04 9.78 -7.16
C HIS A 102 -3.01 8.28 -6.90
N ILE A 103 -4.12 7.61 -7.21
CA ILE A 103 -4.19 6.15 -7.35
C ILE A 103 -4.38 5.84 -8.82
N VAL A 104 -3.50 5.01 -9.38
CA VAL A 104 -3.67 4.43 -10.72
C VAL A 104 -3.67 2.93 -10.58
N PHE A 105 -4.75 2.30 -11.00
CA PHE A 105 -4.85 0.85 -11.15
C PHE A 105 -4.85 0.51 -12.64
N ASN A 106 -4.05 -0.45 -13.04
CA ASN A 106 -4.04 -1.00 -14.39
C ASN A 106 -4.07 -2.52 -14.28
N GLY A 107 -5.11 -3.16 -14.80
CA GLY A 107 -5.31 -4.60 -14.68
C GLY A 107 -5.80 -5.22 -15.97
N GLU A 108 -5.42 -6.47 -16.21
CA GLU A 108 -5.91 -7.26 -17.34
C GLU A 108 -7.39 -7.62 -17.14
N ASP A 109 -8.19 -7.35 -18.18
CA ASP A 109 -9.61 -7.70 -18.25
C ASP A 109 -9.84 -9.08 -18.86
N VAL A 110 -11.09 -9.55 -18.83
CA VAL A 110 -11.50 -10.84 -19.40
C VAL A 110 -11.29 -10.98 -20.91
N THR A 111 -11.01 -9.88 -21.62
CA THR A 111 -10.72 -9.87 -23.06
C THR A 111 -9.22 -9.91 -23.36
N GLY A 112 -8.37 -9.86 -22.32
CA GLY A 112 -6.91 -9.79 -22.43
C GLY A 112 -6.38 -8.37 -22.67
N ASN A 113 -7.23 -7.35 -22.56
CA ASN A 113 -6.82 -5.95 -22.65
C ASN A 113 -6.53 -5.38 -21.25
N PHE A 114 -5.79 -4.27 -21.21
CA PHE A 114 -5.49 -3.58 -19.96
C PHE A 114 -6.49 -2.44 -19.69
N ASP A 115 -7.19 -2.51 -18.58
CA ASP A 115 -8.12 -1.50 -18.08
C ASP A 115 -7.44 -0.61 -17.04
N GLN A 116 -7.14 0.63 -17.44
CA GLN A 116 -6.56 1.64 -16.55
C GLN A 116 -7.65 2.49 -15.90
N ARG A 117 -7.58 2.61 -14.58
CA ARG A 117 -8.46 3.42 -13.74
C ARG A 117 -7.65 4.36 -12.88
N GLU A 118 -8.11 5.59 -12.73
CA GLU A 118 -7.40 6.62 -11.97
C GLU A 118 -8.34 7.39 -11.03
N GLN A 119 -7.83 7.71 -9.85
CA GLN A 119 -8.48 8.60 -8.89
C GLN A 119 -7.45 9.59 -8.37
N THR A 120 -7.79 10.87 -8.44
CA THR A 120 -7.02 11.95 -7.82
C THR A 120 -7.81 12.53 -6.63
N PHE A 121 -7.12 12.86 -5.55
CA PHE A 121 -7.69 13.39 -4.32
C PHE A 121 -6.75 14.41 -3.69
N ALA A 122 -7.26 15.25 -2.80
CA ALA A 122 -6.41 16.13 -2.01
C ALA A 122 -5.43 15.29 -1.17
N SER A 123 -4.14 15.65 -1.17
CA SER A 123 -3.13 14.87 -0.45
C SER A 123 -3.51 14.78 1.03
N PRO A 124 -3.64 13.57 1.59
CA PRO A 124 -3.89 13.41 3.00
C PRO A 124 -2.69 13.94 3.79
N SER A 125 -2.98 14.64 4.88
CA SER A 125 -1.96 15.01 5.88
C SER A 125 -1.77 13.84 6.84
N CYS A 126 -1.15 12.78 6.34
CA CYS A 126 -0.97 11.53 7.06
C CYS A 126 0.51 11.11 7.06
N TRP A 127 0.86 10.29 8.05
CA TRP A 127 2.19 9.73 8.22
C TRP A 127 2.19 8.28 7.79
N ILE A 128 3.09 7.93 6.87
CA ILE A 128 3.31 6.55 6.46
C ILE A 128 4.22 5.92 7.50
N SER A 129 3.70 4.94 8.23
CA SER A 129 4.48 4.11 9.18
C SER A 129 4.74 2.70 8.65
N ARG A 130 3.81 2.18 7.83
CA ARG A 130 3.84 0.81 7.32
C ARG A 130 3.04 0.70 6.02
N VAL A 131 3.56 -0.12 5.10
CA VAL A 131 2.80 -0.64 3.96
C VAL A 131 2.39 -2.07 4.30
N ARG A 132 1.10 -2.36 4.29
CA ARG A 132 0.55 -3.71 4.49
C ARG A 132 -0.14 -4.15 3.21
N ILE A 133 0.12 -5.38 2.80
CA ILE A 133 -0.61 -6.03 1.71
C ILE A 133 -1.24 -7.30 2.28
N THR A 134 -2.52 -7.53 1.97
CA THR A 134 -3.28 -8.68 2.46
C THR A 134 -4.04 -9.32 1.30
N GLY A 135 -4.07 -10.65 1.23
CA GLY A 135 -5.00 -11.32 0.32
C GLY A 135 -6.45 -11.13 0.80
N GLY A 136 -7.40 -11.24 -0.12
CA GLY A 136 -8.82 -11.19 0.24
C GLY A 136 -9.21 -12.28 1.24
N GLU A 137 -10.09 -11.95 2.19
CA GLU A 137 -10.56 -12.86 3.26
C GLU A 137 -9.44 -13.52 4.08
N GLY A 138 -8.24 -12.91 4.13
CA GLY A 138 -7.08 -13.50 4.81
C GLY A 138 -6.36 -14.58 3.99
N GLY A 139 -6.68 -14.69 2.70
CA GLY A 139 -5.99 -15.55 1.74
C GLY A 139 -4.52 -15.19 1.58
N GLU A 140 -3.73 -16.16 1.11
CA GLU A 140 -2.32 -15.94 0.80
C GLU A 140 -2.18 -15.04 -0.43
N LEU A 141 -1.19 -14.15 -0.38
CA LEU A 141 -0.80 -13.35 -1.55
C LEU A 141 -0.02 -14.23 -2.53
N PRO A 142 -0.13 -13.97 -3.85
CA PRO A 142 0.73 -14.61 -4.84
C PRO A 142 2.21 -14.37 -4.52
N SER A 143 3.04 -15.42 -4.65
CA SER A 143 4.48 -15.35 -4.36
C SER A 143 5.27 -14.46 -5.32
N ASP A 144 4.69 -14.15 -6.48
CA ASP A 144 5.23 -13.30 -7.54
C ASP A 144 4.74 -11.84 -7.45
N MET A 145 4.05 -11.47 -6.37
CA MET A 145 3.68 -10.09 -6.12
C MET A 145 4.90 -9.26 -5.70
N HIS A 146 5.10 -8.12 -6.35
CA HIS A 146 6.22 -7.23 -6.11
C HIS A 146 5.75 -5.88 -5.55
N VAL A 147 6.51 -5.36 -4.60
CA VAL A 147 6.30 -4.04 -3.99
C VAL A 147 7.54 -3.19 -4.20
N PHE A 148 7.35 -2.01 -4.77
CA PHE A 148 8.39 -1.02 -4.98
C PHE A 148 8.02 0.25 -4.22
N ILE A 149 8.95 0.75 -3.42
CA ILE A 149 8.80 2.00 -2.66
C ILE A 149 9.83 2.99 -3.21
N SER A 150 9.39 4.21 -3.51
CA SER A 150 10.25 5.22 -4.11
C SER A 150 11.36 5.70 -3.15
N LYS A 151 12.44 6.23 -3.73
CA LYS A 151 13.61 6.68 -2.96
C LYS A 151 13.27 7.82 -2.02
N GLU A 152 12.32 8.66 -2.36
CA GLU A 152 11.86 9.81 -1.57
C GLU A 152 11.30 9.34 -0.23
N ILE A 153 10.44 8.31 -0.25
CA ILE A 153 9.90 7.69 0.96
C ILE A 153 11.03 7.04 1.76
N VAL A 154 11.87 6.22 1.11
CA VAL A 154 13.01 5.54 1.77
C VAL A 154 13.99 6.51 2.42
N ASN A 155 14.31 7.62 1.74
CA ASN A 155 15.23 8.64 2.25
C ASN A 155 14.59 9.41 3.42
N SER A 156 13.29 9.72 3.34
CA SER A 156 12.57 10.36 4.45
C SER A 156 12.66 9.50 5.72
N PHE A 157 12.47 8.19 5.61
CA PHE A 157 12.63 7.27 6.75
C PHE A 157 14.07 7.28 7.30
N LYS A 158 15.07 7.23 6.42
CA LYS A 158 16.48 7.27 6.83
C LYS A 158 16.86 8.58 7.53
N GLU A 159 16.33 9.70 7.05
CA GLU A 159 16.57 11.01 7.64
C GLU A 159 15.90 11.14 9.02
N ASN A 160 14.66 10.65 9.16
CA ASN A 160 13.97 10.65 10.45
C ASN A 160 14.77 9.86 11.51
N HIS A 161 15.18 8.63 11.17
CA HIS A 161 16.00 7.80 12.06
C HIS A 161 17.37 8.39 12.40
N ARG A 162 18.00 9.14 11.48
CA ARG A 162 19.29 9.79 11.73
C ARG A 162 19.16 10.98 12.69
N LYS A 163 18.09 11.76 12.58
CA LYS A 163 17.82 12.87 13.52
C LYS A 163 17.65 12.33 14.94
N ASP A 164 16.88 11.25 15.09
CA ASP A 164 16.70 10.59 16.39
C ASP A 164 18.01 10.07 16.98
N SER A 165 18.92 9.56 16.14
CA SER A 165 20.22 9.07 16.57
C SER A 165 21.16 10.19 17.02
N ALA A 166 21.03 11.40 16.46
CA ALA A 166 21.83 12.56 16.84
C ALA A 166 21.34 13.16 18.16
N ASP A 167 20.02 13.24 18.35
CA ASP A 167 19.41 13.79 19.57
C ASP A 167 19.62 12.86 20.79
N ALA A 168 19.71 11.54 20.56
CA ALA A 168 19.99 10.54 21.60
C ALA A 168 21.46 10.53 22.09
N VAL A 169 22.38 11.21 21.40
CA VAL A 169 23.81 11.30 21.78
C VAL A 169 24.10 12.61 22.54
N SER A 170 23.15 13.54 22.57
CA SER A 170 23.29 14.86 23.19
C SER A 170 22.75 14.98 24.62
N GLU A 171 22.34 13.87 25.27
CA GLU A 171 21.95 13.82 26.69
C GLU A 171 23.04 13.22 27.60
#